data_AF-A0A0D7E635-F1
#
_entry.id   AF-A0A0D7E635-F1
#
_cell.length_a   1.000
_cell.length_b   1.000
_cell.length_c   1.000
_cell.angle_alpha   90.00
_cell.angle_beta   90.00
_cell.angle_gamma   90.00
#
_symmetry.space_group_name_H-M   'P 1'
#
loop_
_entity.id
_entity.type
_entity.pdbx_description
1 polymer ?
#
loop_
_entity_poly.entity_id
_entity_poly.type
_entity_poly.pdbx_seq_one_letter_code
_entity_poly.pdbx_strand_id
1 'polypeptide(L)'
;MSEEVERWKEKYLQLAERQEQLEARWEQRVDLLRRSLVRSSLAVEGADPAVERCLHEMREILRDGDLDEGLSQLVPRLEKAVLESERHRQERAVRLTEALHRLVSQLLGMSVPAELRKPLKRFAKELDQRAARLRELPVLLGELSDLQGQVLDLQGLAAPQQSGFLKRLFGGRDMP
;
A
#
# COMPACT_ATOMS: atom_id res chain seq x y z
N MET A 1 -39.46 -35.70 44.41
CA MET A 1 -38.27 -36.40 43.87
C MET A 1 -38.31 -36.55 42.35
N SER A 2 -39.32 -37.21 41.74
CA SER A 2 -39.37 -37.40 40.27
C SER A 2 -39.55 -36.09 39.47
N GLU A 3 -40.44 -35.20 39.89
CA GLU A 3 -40.72 -33.94 39.17
C GLU A 3 -39.56 -32.93 39.20
N GLU A 4 -38.78 -32.91 40.29
CA GLU A 4 -37.59 -32.06 40.38
C GLU A 4 -36.48 -32.58 39.47
N VAL A 5 -36.31 -33.91 39.39
CA VAL A 5 -35.36 -34.56 38.48
C VAL A 5 -35.72 -34.27 37.02
N GLU A 6 -36.99 -34.40 36.64
CA GLU A 6 -37.43 -34.07 35.27
C GLU A 6 -37.25 -32.58 34.95
N ARG A 7 -37.51 -31.67 35.90
CA ARG A 7 -37.29 -30.23 35.72
C ARG A 7 -35.82 -29.87 35.51
N TRP A 8 -34.92 -30.48 36.28
CA TRP A 8 -33.48 -30.26 36.09
C TRP A 8 -33.00 -30.84 34.76
N LYS A 9 -33.47 -32.03 34.39
CA LYS A 9 -33.16 -32.66 33.10
C LYS A 9 -33.60 -31.80 31.92
N GLU A 10 -34.83 -31.27 31.96
CA GLU A 10 -35.33 -30.34 30.94
C GLU A 10 -34.48 -29.06 30.88
N LYS A 11 -34.12 -28.48 32.04
CA LYS A 11 -33.24 -27.31 32.10
C LYS A 11 -31.85 -27.58 31.51
N TYR A 12 -31.25 -28.73 31.83
CA TYR A 12 -29.94 -29.11 31.28
C TYR A 12 -30.00 -29.35 29.78
N LEU A 13 -31.06 -29.99 29.29
CA LEU A 13 -31.28 -30.17 27.86
C LEU A 13 -31.39 -28.81 27.15
N GLN A 14 -32.21 -27.90 27.66
CA GLN A 14 -32.35 -26.55 27.10
C GLN A 14 -31.03 -25.76 27.14
N LEU A 15 -30.21 -25.93 28.17
CA LEU A 15 -28.89 -25.30 28.25
C LEU A 15 -27.91 -25.89 27.23
N ALA A 16 -27.91 -27.21 27.04
CA ALA A 16 -27.09 -27.88 26.04
C ALA A 16 -27.46 -27.44 24.62
N GLU A 17 -28.76 -27.43 24.28
CA GLU A 17 -29.25 -26.96 22.98
C GLU A 17 -28.87 -25.49 22.73
N ARG A 18 -28.96 -24.63 23.75
CA ARG A 18 -28.53 -23.22 23.63
C ARG A 18 -27.03 -23.11 23.44
N GLN A 19 -26.24 -23.93 24.12
CA GLN A 19 -24.79 -23.94 23.99
C GLN A 19 -24.37 -24.35 22.58
N GLU A 20 -24.96 -25.42 22.04
CA GLU A 20 -24.71 -25.85 20.65
C GLU A 20 -25.05 -24.76 19.63
N GLN A 21 -26.17 -24.04 19.83
CA GLN A 21 -26.53 -22.91 18.97
C GLN A 21 -25.54 -21.74 19.06
N LEU A 22 -25.00 -21.46 20.25
CA LEU A 22 -24.00 -20.42 20.44
C LEU A 22 -22.68 -20.80 19.79
N GLU A 23 -22.22 -22.04 19.95
CA GLU A 23 -21.01 -22.58 19.33
C GLU A 23 -21.11 -22.53 17.80
N ALA A 24 -22.24 -22.96 17.23
CA ALA A 24 -22.46 -22.88 15.79
C ALA A 24 -22.41 -21.44 15.25
N ARG A 25 -23.00 -20.48 15.97
CA ARG A 25 -22.95 -19.06 15.60
C ARG A 25 -21.55 -18.47 15.76
N TRP A 26 -20.82 -18.91 16.78
CA TRP A 26 -19.44 -18.49 17.01
C TRP A 26 -18.53 -18.95 15.87
N GLU A 27 -18.60 -20.22 15.49
CA GLU A 27 -17.83 -20.78 14.36
C GLU A 27 -18.12 -20.02 13.06
N GLN A 28 -19.39 -19.73 12.77
CA GLN A 28 -19.76 -18.93 11.60
C GLN A 28 -19.14 -17.53 11.61
N ARG A 29 -19.06 -16.88 12.78
CA ARG A 29 -18.43 -15.55 12.91
C ARG A 29 -16.92 -15.63 12.73
N VAL A 30 -16.28 -16.64 13.32
CA VAL A 30 -14.83 -16.86 13.18
C VAL A 30 -14.47 -17.11 11.72
N ASP A 31 -15.23 -17.94 11.00
CA ASP A 31 -15.01 -18.20 9.58
C ASP A 31 -15.19 -16.93 8.71
N LEU A 32 -16.22 -16.13 8.98
CA LEU A 32 -16.39 -14.83 8.30
C LEU A 32 -15.19 -13.89 8.54
N LEU A 33 -14.70 -13.81 9.77
CA LEU A 33 -13.52 -13.01 10.10
C LEU A 33 -12.28 -13.52 9.37
N ARG A 34 -12.03 -14.84 9.38
CA ARG A 34 -10.93 -15.48 8.64
C ARG A 34 -10.95 -15.10 7.17
N ARG A 35 -12.09 -15.28 6.49
CA ARG A 35 -12.24 -14.95 5.07
C ARG A 35 -12.02 -13.45 4.79
N SER A 36 -12.53 -12.59 5.67
CA SER A 36 -12.36 -11.13 5.54
C SER A 36 -10.90 -10.71 5.70
N LEU A 37 -10.16 -11.34 6.62
CA LEU A 37 -8.76 -11.03 6.88
C LEU A 37 -7.86 -11.57 5.78
N VAL A 38 -8.10 -12.79 5.30
CA VAL A 38 -7.42 -13.34 4.12
C VAL A 38 -7.60 -12.42 2.92
N ARG A 39 -8.84 -12.01 2.61
CA ARG A 39 -9.10 -11.10 1.48
C ARG A 39 -8.44 -9.74 1.64
N SER A 40 -8.48 -9.16 2.83
CA SER A 40 -7.82 -7.88 3.12
C SER A 40 -6.29 -7.99 3.02
N SER A 41 -5.71 -9.11 3.43
CA SER A 41 -4.26 -9.35 3.35
C SER A 41 -3.75 -9.45 1.90
N LEU A 42 -4.61 -9.84 0.96
CA LEU A 42 -4.28 -9.91 -0.47
C LEU A 42 -4.28 -8.52 -1.13
N ALA A 43 -4.94 -7.54 -0.55
CA ALA A 43 -4.98 -6.17 -1.08
C ALA A 43 -3.68 -5.37 -0.80
N VAL A 44 -2.69 -5.98 -0.14
CA VAL A 44 -1.45 -5.33 0.33
C VAL A 44 -0.25 -5.61 -0.60
N GLU A 45 -0.50 -6.00 -1.85
CA GLU A 45 0.55 -6.21 -2.86
C GLU A 45 1.40 -4.94 -3.09
N GLY A 46 2.72 -5.10 -3.08
CA GLY A 46 3.67 -4.00 -3.30
C GLY A 46 3.98 -3.20 -2.04
N ALA A 47 3.71 -3.78 -0.86
CA ALA A 47 4.09 -3.23 0.43
C ALA A 47 5.56 -3.56 0.76
N ASP A 48 5.94 -3.27 2.00
CA ASP A 48 7.26 -3.67 2.50
C ASP A 48 7.34 -5.21 2.63
N PRO A 49 8.44 -5.85 2.20
CA PRO A 49 8.59 -7.31 2.26
C PRO A 49 8.39 -7.91 3.65
N ALA A 50 8.69 -7.17 4.73
CA ALA A 50 8.44 -7.64 6.09
C ALA A 50 6.94 -7.73 6.40
N VAL A 51 6.15 -6.77 5.92
CA VAL A 51 4.68 -6.77 6.04
C VAL A 51 4.09 -7.90 5.22
N GLU A 52 4.54 -8.08 3.98
CA GLU A 52 4.05 -9.16 3.11
C GLU A 52 4.30 -10.55 3.70
N ARG A 53 5.49 -10.78 4.29
CA ARG A 53 5.79 -12.02 5.01
C ARG A 53 4.86 -12.25 6.19
N CYS A 54 4.65 -11.24 7.03
CA CYS A 54 3.74 -11.36 8.19
C CYS A 54 2.30 -11.63 7.74
N LEU A 55 1.83 -10.96 6.69
CA LEU A 55 0.49 -11.21 6.12
C LEU A 55 0.37 -12.60 5.49
N HIS A 56 1.44 -13.14 4.93
CA HIS A 56 1.47 -14.52 4.46
C HIS A 56 1.39 -15.52 5.61
N GLU A 57 2.22 -15.37 6.64
CA GLU A 57 2.18 -16.19 7.85
C GLU A 57 0.79 -16.14 8.51
N MET A 58 0.15 -14.96 8.51
CA MET A 58 -1.21 -14.80 9.02
C MET A 58 -2.22 -15.66 8.26
N ARG A 59 -2.12 -15.73 6.92
CA ARG A 59 -3.01 -16.57 6.11
C ARG A 59 -2.84 -18.05 6.40
N GLU A 60 -1.61 -18.50 6.62
CA GLU A 60 -1.34 -19.90 7.00
C GLU A 60 -1.93 -20.21 8.38
N ILE A 61 -1.70 -19.36 9.38
CA ILE A 61 -2.28 -19.50 10.73
C ILE A 61 -3.82 -19.55 10.69
N LEU A 62 -4.46 -18.66 9.91
CA LEU A 62 -5.92 -18.67 9.79
C LEU A 62 -6.46 -19.92 9.08
N ARG A 63 -5.69 -20.50 8.15
CA ARG A 63 -6.06 -21.75 7.46
C ARG A 63 -5.92 -22.95 8.38
N ASP A 64 -4.84 -22.99 9.14
CA ASP A 64 -4.48 -24.15 9.97
C ASP A 64 -5.19 -24.15 11.32
N GLY A 65 -5.77 -23.00 11.73
CA GLY A 65 -6.66 -22.88 12.89
C GLY A 65 -5.95 -22.61 14.21
N ASP A 66 -4.64 -22.38 14.21
CA ASP A 66 -3.81 -22.01 15.37
C ASP A 66 -4.00 -20.53 15.76
N LEU A 67 -5.23 -20.18 16.16
CA LEU A 67 -5.58 -18.78 16.40
C LEU A 67 -4.98 -18.23 17.69
N ASP A 68 -4.89 -19.02 18.75
CA ASP A 68 -4.52 -18.52 20.07
C ASP A 68 -3.01 -18.25 20.17
N GLU A 69 -2.18 -19.24 19.85
CA GLU A 69 -0.73 -19.09 19.93
C GLU A 69 -0.16 -18.42 18.67
N GLY A 70 -0.57 -18.90 17.50
CA GLY A 70 -0.10 -18.36 16.22
C GLY A 70 -0.36 -16.86 16.06
N LEU A 71 -1.59 -16.39 16.29
CA LEU A 71 -1.89 -14.96 16.14
C LEU A 71 -1.27 -14.12 17.27
N SER A 72 -1.22 -14.60 18.51
CA SER A 72 -0.65 -13.83 19.62
C SER A 72 0.84 -13.55 19.43
N GLN A 73 1.58 -14.46 18.78
CA GLN A 73 2.98 -14.25 18.40
C GLN A 73 3.13 -13.38 17.14
N LEU A 74 2.22 -13.53 16.17
CA LEU A 74 2.34 -12.85 14.88
C LEU A 74 1.93 -11.37 14.93
N VAL A 75 0.87 -11.03 15.67
CA VAL A 75 0.32 -9.65 15.70
C VAL A 75 1.38 -8.61 16.08
N PRO A 76 2.18 -8.79 17.16
CA PRO A 76 3.22 -7.82 17.52
C PRO A 76 4.30 -7.66 16.43
N ARG A 77 4.62 -8.74 15.70
CA ARG A 77 5.58 -8.71 14.59
C ARG A 77 5.03 -7.92 13.40
N LEU A 78 3.75 -8.14 13.08
CA LEU A 78 3.05 -7.41 12.03
C LEU A 78 2.99 -5.92 12.36
N GLU A 79 2.64 -5.54 13.59
CA GLU A 79 2.62 -4.15 14.04
C GLU A 79 3.99 -3.48 13.87
N LYS A 80 5.05 -4.15 14.32
CA LYS A 80 6.42 -3.66 14.14
C LYS A 80 6.79 -3.50 12.66
N ALA A 81 6.49 -4.50 11.83
CA ALA A 81 6.77 -4.46 10.40
C ALA A 81 6.03 -3.32 9.69
N VAL A 82 4.79 -3.03 10.09
CA VAL A 82 3.99 -1.91 9.56
C VAL A 82 4.61 -0.57 9.94
N LEU A 83 5.04 -0.40 11.19
CA LEU A 83 5.70 0.83 11.64
C LEU A 83 7.02 1.07 10.92
N GLU A 84 7.83 0.02 10.76
CA GLU A 84 9.11 0.09 10.03
C GLU A 84 8.89 0.40 8.54
N SER A 85 7.91 -0.25 7.91
CA SER A 85 7.49 0.01 6.53
C SER A 85 7.11 1.48 6.32
N GLU A 86 6.31 2.04 7.23
CA GLU A 86 5.89 3.44 7.18
C GLU A 86 7.07 4.40 7.31
N ARG A 87 7.98 4.12 8.24
CA ARG A 87 9.22 4.89 8.39
C ARG A 87 10.07 4.84 7.13
N HIS A 88 10.31 3.66 6.56
CA HIS A 88 11.06 3.52 5.32
C HIS A 88 10.37 4.25 4.16
N ARG A 89 9.04 4.22 4.10
CA ARG A 89 8.26 4.94 3.09
C ARG A 89 8.48 6.45 3.20
N GLN A 90 8.50 7.01 4.40
CA GLN A 90 8.79 8.43 4.64
C GLN A 90 10.22 8.78 4.26
N GLU A 91 11.20 7.98 4.66
CA GLU A 91 12.61 8.19 4.32
C GLU A 91 12.84 8.15 2.80
N ARG A 92 12.18 7.22 2.08
CA ARG A 92 12.20 7.18 0.61
C ARG A 92 11.60 8.44 -0.01
N ALA A 93 10.49 8.95 0.53
CA ALA A 93 9.85 10.17 0.04
C ALA A 93 10.76 11.40 0.18
N VAL A 94 11.43 11.54 1.34
CA VAL A 94 12.39 12.62 1.58
C VAL A 94 13.54 12.55 0.58
N ARG A 95 14.20 11.38 0.45
CA ARG A 95 15.33 11.19 -0.48
C ARG A 95 14.95 11.48 -1.93
N LEU A 96 13.74 11.07 -2.35
CA LEU A 96 13.23 11.33 -3.69
C LEU A 96 13.01 12.84 -3.91
N THR A 97 12.40 13.52 -2.94
CA THR A 97 12.17 14.97 -2.99
C THR A 97 13.50 15.74 -3.09
N GLU A 98 14.50 15.36 -2.29
CA GLU A 98 15.86 15.91 -2.37
C GLU A 98 16.53 15.66 -3.72
N ALA A 99 16.35 14.46 -4.32
CA ALA A 99 16.86 14.16 -5.64
C ALA A 99 16.20 15.04 -6.72
N LEU A 100 14.89 15.22 -6.67
CA LEU A 100 14.15 16.10 -7.59
C LEU A 100 14.59 17.57 -7.45
N HIS A 101 14.77 18.08 -6.23
CA HIS A 101 15.32 19.42 -6.00
C HIS A 101 16.72 19.60 -6.58
N ARG A 102 17.59 18.58 -6.43
CA ARG A 102 18.93 18.60 -7.03
C ARG A 102 18.87 18.65 -8.56
N LEU A 103 18.00 17.88 -9.18
CA LEU A 103 17.80 17.91 -10.63
C LEU A 103 17.31 19.28 -11.11
N VAL A 104 16.32 19.87 -10.43
CA VAL A 104 15.83 21.22 -10.76
C VAL A 104 16.93 22.26 -10.59
N SER A 105 17.75 22.15 -9.54
CA SER A 105 18.87 23.04 -9.29
C SER A 105 19.94 22.95 -10.38
N GLN A 106 20.25 21.73 -10.85
CA GLN A 106 21.14 21.50 -11.98
C GLN A 106 20.60 22.17 -13.26
N LEU A 107 19.31 22.00 -13.56
CA LEU A 107 18.67 22.65 -14.71
C LEU A 107 18.67 24.18 -14.60
N LEU A 108 18.42 24.75 -13.42
CA LEU A 108 18.49 26.20 -13.20
C LEU A 108 19.92 26.77 -13.26
N GLY A 109 20.92 25.92 -13.03
CA GLY A 109 22.34 26.24 -13.18
C GLY A 109 22.81 26.26 -14.64
N MET A 110 22.07 25.63 -15.54
CA MET A 110 22.28 25.76 -16.98
C MET A 110 21.89 27.18 -17.44
N SER A 111 22.49 27.68 -18.51
CA SER A 111 22.10 28.97 -19.09
C SER A 111 20.73 28.85 -19.77
N VAL A 112 19.66 29.03 -18.99
CA VAL A 112 18.26 28.87 -19.45
C VAL A 112 17.59 30.23 -19.69
N PRO A 113 16.81 30.39 -20.77
CA PRO A 113 15.94 31.56 -20.98
C PRO A 113 14.91 31.76 -19.86
N ALA A 114 14.40 32.98 -19.74
CA ALA A 114 13.47 33.36 -18.68
C ALA A 114 12.15 32.55 -18.72
N GLU A 115 11.75 32.13 -19.91
CA GLU A 115 10.56 31.34 -20.22
C GLU A 115 10.60 29.96 -19.54
N LEU A 116 11.78 29.34 -19.44
CA LEU A 116 11.97 28.04 -18.77
C LEU A 116 12.42 28.18 -17.31
N ARG A 117 13.12 29.27 -16.98
CA ARG A 117 13.56 29.54 -15.60
C ARG A 117 12.38 29.74 -14.64
N LYS A 118 11.30 30.39 -15.09
CA LYS A 118 10.07 30.59 -14.30
C LYS A 118 9.38 29.26 -13.92
N PRO A 119 9.02 28.37 -14.86
CA PRO A 119 8.36 27.11 -14.52
C PRO A 119 9.26 26.17 -13.71
N LEU A 120 10.57 26.12 -13.94
CA LEU A 120 11.50 25.36 -13.09
C LEU A 120 11.50 25.83 -11.63
N LYS A 121 11.55 27.16 -11.40
CA LYS A 121 11.45 27.73 -10.05
C LYS A 121 10.11 27.46 -9.40
N ARG A 122 9.02 27.53 -10.18
CA ARG A 122 7.67 27.21 -9.71
C ARG A 122 7.58 25.74 -9.30
N PHE A 123 8.08 24.84 -10.14
CA PHE A 123 8.13 23.41 -9.86
C PHE A 123 8.88 23.14 -8.55
N ALA A 124 10.09 23.69 -8.37
CA ALA A 124 10.85 23.57 -7.11
C ALA A 124 10.07 24.08 -5.90
N LYS A 125 9.36 25.21 -6.02
CA LYS A 125 8.56 25.78 -4.92
C LYS A 125 7.38 24.88 -4.52
N GLU A 126 6.74 24.24 -5.49
CA GLU A 126 5.58 23.38 -5.26
C GLU A 126 5.98 21.93 -4.90
N LEU A 127 7.24 21.56 -5.13
CA LEU A 127 7.75 20.20 -5.01
C LEU A 127 7.56 19.62 -3.62
N ASP A 128 7.92 20.32 -2.55
CA ASP A 128 7.83 19.79 -1.18
C ASP A 128 6.39 19.44 -0.79
N GLN A 129 5.45 20.33 -1.12
CA GLN A 129 4.03 20.14 -0.81
C GLN A 129 3.42 19.01 -1.64
N ARG A 130 3.78 18.90 -2.92
CA ARG A 130 3.23 17.89 -3.83
C ARG A 130 3.86 16.52 -3.59
N ALA A 131 5.18 16.44 -3.37
CA ALA A 131 5.90 15.19 -3.13
C ALA A 131 5.53 14.52 -1.80
N ALA A 132 5.03 15.28 -0.82
CA ALA A 132 4.41 14.73 0.39
C ALA A 132 3.23 13.79 0.08
N ARG A 133 2.59 13.94 -1.09
CA ARG A 133 1.54 13.05 -1.58
C ARG A 133 2.14 12.09 -2.60
N LEU A 134 2.49 10.87 -2.17
CA LEU A 134 3.16 9.88 -3.05
C LEU A 134 2.46 9.64 -4.40
N ARG A 135 1.12 9.74 -4.44
CA ARG A 135 0.34 9.62 -5.68
C ARG A 135 0.60 10.71 -6.73
N GLU A 136 1.15 11.86 -6.33
CA GLU A 136 1.54 12.95 -7.23
C GLU A 136 2.91 12.71 -7.88
N LEU A 137 3.72 11.78 -7.36
CA LEU A 137 5.08 11.56 -7.85
C LEU A 137 5.15 11.24 -9.36
N PRO A 138 4.28 10.38 -9.93
CA PRO A 138 4.30 10.14 -11.38
C PRO A 138 4.07 11.41 -12.20
N VAL A 139 3.18 12.29 -11.72
CA VAL A 139 2.87 13.57 -12.38
C VAL A 139 4.06 14.53 -12.27
N LEU A 140 4.65 14.66 -11.07
CA LEU A 140 5.84 15.48 -10.85
C LEU A 140 7.03 15.03 -11.71
N LEU A 141 7.22 13.72 -11.87
CA LEU A 141 8.27 13.17 -12.73
C LEU A 141 8.01 13.49 -14.20
N GLY A 142 6.76 13.40 -14.66
CA GLY A 142 6.38 13.81 -16.02
C GLY A 142 6.65 15.29 -16.28
N GLU A 143 6.18 16.17 -15.38
CA GLU A 143 6.42 17.61 -15.46
C GLU A 143 7.92 17.96 -15.48
N LEU A 144 8.72 17.33 -14.61
CA LEU A 144 10.17 17.55 -14.59
C LEU A 144 10.85 17.04 -15.86
N SER A 145 10.41 15.90 -16.39
CA SER A 145 10.91 15.33 -17.65
C SER A 145 10.64 16.28 -18.82
N ASP A 146 9.44 16.85 -18.92
CA ASP A 146 9.08 17.80 -19.97
C ASP A 146 9.90 19.10 -19.88
N LEU A 147 10.11 19.61 -18.65
CA LEU A 147 10.97 20.77 -18.41
C LEU A 147 12.42 20.47 -18.76
N GLN A 148 12.93 19.29 -18.39
CA GLN A 148 14.28 18.86 -18.73
C GLN A 148 14.47 18.74 -20.25
N GLY A 149 13.52 18.15 -20.97
CA GLY A 149 13.55 18.03 -22.43
C GLY A 149 13.71 19.40 -23.11
N GLN A 150 12.88 20.37 -22.71
CA GLN A 150 12.95 21.74 -23.24
C GLN A 150 14.30 22.41 -22.96
N VAL A 151 14.90 22.17 -21.78
CA VAL A 151 16.22 22.71 -21.43
C VAL A 151 17.31 22.08 -22.30
N LEU A 152 17.25 20.77 -22.54
CA LEU A 152 18.23 20.04 -23.35
C LEU A 152 18.14 20.38 -24.84
N ASP A 153 16.92 20.57 -25.37
CA ASP A 153 16.67 21.03 -26.73
C ASP A 153 17.38 22.37 -27.02
N LEU A 154 17.31 23.31 -26.08
CA LEU A 154 17.98 24.62 -26.21
C LEU A 154 19.50 24.55 -26.22
N GLN A 155 20.09 23.51 -25.61
CA GLN A 155 21.54 23.30 -25.62
C GLN A 155 22.02 22.54 -26.85
N GLY A 156 21.13 22.13 -27.75
CA GLY A 156 21.47 21.23 -28.85
C GLY A 156 21.91 19.85 -28.37
N LEU A 157 21.61 19.49 -27.12
CA LEU A 157 21.97 18.22 -26.47
C LEU A 157 20.85 17.18 -26.56
N ALA A 158 19.74 17.52 -27.20
CA ALA A 158 18.62 16.60 -27.38
C ALA A 158 19.04 15.42 -28.26
N ALA A 159 18.97 14.21 -27.69
CA ALA A 159 19.02 12.98 -28.46
C ALA A 159 17.86 12.97 -29.48
N PRO A 160 18.05 12.40 -30.68
CA PRO A 160 16.98 12.32 -31.68
C PRO A 160 15.76 11.62 -31.07
N GLN A 161 14.62 12.32 -31.13
CA GLN A 161 13.31 11.97 -30.61
C GLN A 161 13.05 10.45 -30.54
N GLN A 162 13.07 9.88 -29.32
CA GLN A 162 12.41 8.61 -29.06
C GLN A 162 11.01 8.85 -28.49
N SER A 163 10.16 9.43 -29.32
CA SER A 163 8.71 9.47 -29.15
C SER A 163 8.10 8.07 -29.38
N GLY A 164 8.53 7.07 -28.60
CA GLY A 164 8.16 5.66 -28.85
C GLY A 164 7.91 4.81 -27.61
N PHE A 165 8.41 5.19 -26.44
CA PHE A 165 8.32 4.32 -25.26
C PHE A 165 7.01 4.47 -24.47
N LEU A 166 6.50 5.70 -24.29
CA LEU A 166 5.26 5.92 -23.54
C LEU A 166 3.98 5.59 -24.35
N LYS A 167 4.03 5.67 -25.68
CA LYS A 167 2.90 5.27 -26.54
C LYS A 167 2.63 3.76 -26.55
N ARG A 168 3.63 2.93 -26.23
CA ARG A 168 3.46 1.46 -26.15
C ARG A 168 2.97 0.96 -24.80
N LEU A 169 3.10 1.75 -23.74
CA LEU A 169 2.62 1.40 -22.40
C LEU A 169 1.18 1.84 -22.13
N PHE A 170 0.66 2.83 -22.88
CA PHE A 170 -0.68 3.37 -22.67
C PHE A 170 -1.63 3.29 -23.87
N GLY A 171 -1.18 2.77 -25.02
CA GLY A 171 -2.00 2.63 -26.23
C GLY A 171 -2.04 1.20 -26.72
N GLY A 172 -3.01 0.40 -26.27
CA GLY A 172 -3.22 -0.94 -26.84
C GLY A 172 -4.04 -1.92 -26.01
N ARG A 173 -5.19 -1.50 -25.46
CA ARG A 173 -6.27 -2.44 -25.16
C ARG A 173 -7.60 -1.83 -25.62
N ASP A 174 -7.89 -2.04 -26.89
CA ASP A 174 -9.24 -2.26 -27.41
C ASP A 174 -9.11 -2.99 -28.76
N MET A 175 -9.47 -4.29 -28.72
CA MET A 175 -10.15 -5.17 -29.70
C MET A 175 -9.81 -5.13 -31.22
N PRO A 176 -10.11 -6.19 -32.02
CA PRO A 176 -11.17 -7.20 -31.86
C PRO A 176 -10.79 -8.52 -31.18
#